data_AF-A0A3Q3GIY4-F1
#
_entry.id   AF-A0A3Q3GIY4-F1
#
_cell.length_a   1.000
_cell.length_b   1.000
_cell.length_c   1.000
_cell.angle_alpha   90.00
_cell.angle_beta   90.00
_cell.angle_gamma   90.00
#
_symmetry.space_group_name_H-M   'P 1'
#
loop_
_entity.id
_entity.type
_entity.pdbx_description
1 polymer ?
#
loop_
_entity_poly.entity_id
_entity_poly.type
_entity_poly.pdbx_seq_one_letter_code
_entity_poly.pdbx_strand_id
1 'polypeptide(L)'
;MDRTAVVKVGAAASASVCVLVGGLALTQYIVAKKKRAGKKTKIIEMMPQFEKPTVHMRDPERVEQIICGLIKGGASKLQIITDFDMTISKFAVNGKRCPTCHNIIDNCKLVTEECRQKLLQLKHKYYPIEIDPHLTMEEKFPFMVEWEGYEQFFDRLHQHNVPVFIFSAGLGDVLEEIIRQSGVYHPNIKVVSNFMDFDDNGILRGFKGELIHVYNKHDGALRNTEYFKQLRDNGNIILLGDSMGDLSMADGVPNVENILKIGFLNDKVEERLDKYMDSYDIVLVKDETLEVPNAILQKVL
;
A
#
# COMPACT_ATOMS: atom_id res chain seq x y z
N MET A 1 53.06 -65.43 -12.43
CA MET A 1 52.17 -64.27 -12.53
C MET A 1 52.82 -63.12 -11.77
N ASP A 2 53.14 -62.02 -12.43
CA ASP A 2 53.90 -60.93 -11.84
C ASP A 2 53.00 -60.01 -10.99
N ARG A 3 53.27 -59.93 -9.68
CA ARG A 3 52.55 -59.07 -8.74
C ARG A 3 52.87 -57.58 -8.93
N THR A 4 53.98 -57.25 -9.59
CA THR A 4 54.48 -55.88 -9.76
C THR A 4 53.66 -55.08 -10.78
N ALA A 5 53.11 -55.74 -11.79
CA ALA A 5 52.27 -55.12 -12.82
C ALA A 5 50.93 -54.61 -12.27
N VAL A 6 50.29 -55.37 -11.38
CA VAL A 6 48.95 -55.05 -10.83
C VAL A 6 48.96 -53.77 -9.99
N VAL A 7 50.03 -53.55 -9.22
CA VAL A 7 50.16 -52.38 -8.33
C VAL A 7 50.28 -51.07 -9.12
N LYS A 8 51.02 -51.06 -10.24
CA LYS A 8 51.19 -49.85 -11.07
C LYS A 8 49.91 -49.43 -11.79
N VAL A 9 49.11 -50.38 -12.26
CA VAL A 9 47.83 -50.08 -12.93
C VAL A 9 46.80 -49.53 -11.95
N GLY A 10 46.71 -50.09 -10.73
CA GLY A 10 45.81 -49.59 -9.68
C GLY A 10 46.11 -48.17 -9.23
N ALA A 11 47.39 -47.81 -9.07
CA ALA A 11 47.81 -46.47 -8.66
C ALA A 11 47.61 -45.40 -9.76
N ALA A 12 47.81 -45.76 -11.03
CA ALA A 12 47.56 -44.85 -12.14
C ALA A 12 46.05 -44.57 -12.31
N ALA A 13 45.21 -45.61 -12.18
CA ALA A 13 43.76 -45.46 -12.28
C ALA A 13 43.18 -44.60 -11.15
N SER A 14 43.62 -44.80 -9.89
CA SER A 14 43.11 -44.04 -8.74
C SER A 14 43.51 -42.56 -8.80
N ALA A 15 44.74 -42.24 -9.22
CA ALA A 15 45.19 -40.87 -9.42
C ALA A 15 44.38 -40.15 -10.52
N SER A 16 44.17 -40.79 -11.67
CA SER A 16 43.39 -40.22 -12.78
C SER A 16 41.92 -39.97 -12.40
N VAL A 17 41.30 -40.89 -11.65
CA VAL A 17 39.92 -40.71 -11.17
C VAL A 17 39.83 -39.60 -10.12
N CYS A 18 40.79 -39.50 -9.18
CA CYS A 18 40.80 -38.42 -8.19
C CYS A 18 40.97 -37.03 -8.85
N VAL A 19 41.80 -36.91 -9.89
CA VAL A 19 41.97 -35.65 -10.64
C VAL A 19 40.70 -35.28 -11.40
N LEU A 20 40.03 -36.24 -12.05
CA LEU A 20 38.75 -36.00 -12.74
C LEU A 20 37.62 -35.58 -11.78
N VAL A 21 37.45 -36.29 -10.66
CA VAL A 21 36.43 -36.00 -9.66
C VAL A 21 36.72 -34.66 -8.95
N GLY A 22 37.98 -34.42 -8.57
CA GLY A 22 38.41 -33.16 -7.97
C GLY A 22 38.25 -31.97 -8.92
N GLY A 23 38.57 -32.14 -10.21
CA GLY A 23 38.36 -31.14 -11.25
C GLY A 23 36.89 -30.81 -11.48
N LEU A 24 36.02 -31.82 -11.53
CA LEU A 24 34.57 -31.63 -11.63
C LEU A 24 33.99 -30.92 -10.39
N ALA A 25 34.37 -31.34 -9.19
CA ALA A 25 33.93 -30.72 -7.94
C ALA A 25 34.40 -29.25 -7.84
N LEU A 26 35.66 -28.96 -8.20
CA LEU A 26 36.20 -27.61 -8.24
C LEU A 26 35.48 -26.74 -9.30
N THR A 27 35.17 -27.30 -10.47
CA THR A 27 34.45 -26.61 -11.54
C THR A 27 33.01 -26.29 -11.10
N GLN A 28 32.30 -27.26 -10.50
CA GLN A 28 30.98 -27.05 -9.91
C GLN A 28 31.01 -26.01 -8.79
N TYR A 29 32.02 -26.05 -7.91
CA TYR A 29 32.21 -25.05 -6.85
C TYR A 29 32.47 -23.64 -7.43
N ILE A 30 33.31 -23.50 -8.45
CA ILE A 30 33.58 -22.21 -9.12
C ILE A 30 32.34 -21.71 -9.85
N VAL A 31 31.57 -22.57 -10.52
CA VAL A 31 30.29 -22.21 -11.16
C VAL A 31 29.24 -21.80 -10.13
N ALA A 32 29.11 -22.52 -9.02
CA ALA A 32 28.23 -22.16 -7.91
C ALA A 32 28.65 -20.83 -7.24
N LYS A 33 29.96 -20.60 -7.08
CA LYS A 33 30.52 -19.36 -6.53
C LYS A 33 30.37 -18.18 -7.48
N LYS A 34 30.48 -18.37 -8.81
CA LYS A 34 30.13 -17.37 -9.81
C LYS A 34 28.61 -17.08 -9.84
N LYS A 35 27.75 -18.11 -9.76
CA LYS A 35 26.29 -17.93 -9.62
C LYS A 35 25.92 -17.14 -8.36
N ARG A 36 26.57 -17.41 -7.22
CA ARG A 36 26.38 -16.64 -5.97
C ARG A 36 26.95 -15.22 -6.05
N ALA A 37 28.16 -15.04 -6.58
CA ALA A 37 28.79 -13.72 -6.71
C ALA A 37 28.09 -12.79 -7.72
N GLY A 38 27.32 -13.34 -8.67
CA GLY A 38 26.51 -12.58 -9.62
C GLY A 38 25.08 -12.28 -9.15
N LYS A 39 24.56 -12.98 -8.13
CA LYS A 39 23.22 -12.71 -7.58
C LYS A 39 23.34 -11.58 -6.55
N LYS A 40 23.15 -10.33 -6.99
CA LYS A 40 22.84 -9.23 -6.05
C LYS A 40 21.60 -9.66 -5.25
N THR A 41 21.71 -9.68 -3.92
CA THR A 41 20.53 -9.82 -3.06
C THR A 41 19.59 -8.66 -3.37
N LYS A 42 18.33 -8.98 -3.64
CA LYS A 42 17.32 -7.94 -3.91
C LYS A 42 17.00 -7.22 -2.60
N ILE A 43 16.71 -5.93 -2.65
CA ILE A 43 16.30 -5.13 -1.47
C ILE A 43 15.06 -5.76 -0.82
N ILE A 44 14.09 -6.22 -1.62
CA ILE A 44 12.92 -6.95 -1.11
C ILE A 44 13.27 -8.29 -0.43
N GLU A 45 14.33 -9.00 -0.86
CA GLU A 45 14.86 -10.21 -0.19
C GLU A 45 15.55 -9.87 1.15
N MET A 46 15.67 -8.59 1.52
CA MET A 46 16.26 -8.10 2.78
C MET A 46 15.24 -7.38 3.69
N MET A 47 13.95 -7.47 3.37
CA MET A 47 12.86 -6.78 4.08
C MET A 47 11.85 -7.82 4.58
N PRO A 48 11.90 -8.22 5.87
CA PRO A 48 11.02 -9.27 6.41
C PRO A 48 9.52 -9.00 6.23
N GLN A 49 9.13 -7.73 6.10
CA GLN A 49 7.76 -7.32 5.80
C GLN A 49 7.23 -7.89 4.47
N PHE A 50 8.12 -8.12 3.49
CA PHE A 50 7.80 -8.72 2.19
C PHE A 50 7.73 -10.25 2.22
N GLU A 51 8.11 -10.89 3.34
CA GLU A 51 7.95 -12.34 3.56
C GLU A 51 6.58 -12.70 4.16
N LYS A 52 5.77 -11.70 4.55
CA LYS A 52 4.42 -11.90 5.08
C LYS A 52 3.53 -12.62 4.03
N PRO A 53 2.68 -13.58 4.43
CA PRO A 53 1.78 -14.29 3.52
C PRO A 53 0.65 -13.40 2.96
N THR A 54 0.48 -12.18 3.50
CA THR A 54 -0.42 -11.14 3.01
C THR A 54 0.14 -10.39 1.79
N VAL A 55 1.44 -10.51 1.49
CA VAL A 55 2.11 -9.76 0.42
C VAL A 55 2.16 -10.56 -0.86
N HIS A 56 1.52 -10.05 -1.90
CA HIS A 56 1.53 -10.62 -3.23
C HIS A 56 2.08 -9.60 -4.24
N MET A 57 2.87 -10.08 -5.21
CA MET A 57 3.46 -9.27 -6.29
C MET A 57 3.44 -10.09 -7.57
N ARG A 58 2.89 -9.56 -8.67
CA ARG A 58 2.89 -10.24 -9.98
C ARG A 58 4.29 -10.26 -10.60
N ASP A 59 5.02 -9.15 -10.46
CA ASP A 59 6.40 -8.99 -10.93
C ASP A 59 7.28 -8.38 -9.81
N PRO A 60 7.89 -9.22 -8.95
CA PRO A 60 8.82 -8.76 -7.92
C PRO A 60 10.09 -8.10 -8.47
N GLU A 61 10.47 -8.32 -9.75
CA GLU A 61 11.65 -7.70 -10.34
C GLU A 61 11.38 -6.26 -10.75
N ARG A 62 10.18 -5.98 -11.27
CA ARG A 62 9.67 -4.63 -11.49
C ARG A 62 9.49 -3.87 -10.16
N VAL A 63 8.92 -4.48 -9.13
CA VAL A 63 8.78 -3.86 -7.79
C VAL A 63 10.16 -3.44 -7.24
N GLU A 64 11.14 -4.34 -7.30
CA GLU A 64 12.53 -4.06 -6.90
C GLU A 64 13.14 -2.89 -7.69
N GLN A 65 12.90 -2.81 -9.01
CA GLN A 65 13.38 -1.70 -9.85
C GLN A 65 12.74 -0.37 -9.47
N ILE A 66 11.44 -0.34 -9.23
CA ILE A 66 10.70 0.86 -8.80
C ILE A 66 11.22 1.31 -7.43
N ILE A 67 11.33 0.42 -6.44
CA ILE A 67 11.87 0.73 -5.11
C ILE A 67 13.31 1.27 -5.22
N CYS A 68 14.16 0.69 -6.08
CA CYS A 68 15.49 1.25 -6.36
C CYS A 68 15.43 2.68 -6.95
N GLY A 69 14.42 3.01 -7.75
CA GLY A 69 14.16 4.35 -8.28
C GLY A 69 13.72 5.34 -7.20
N LEU A 70 12.82 4.91 -6.31
CA LEU A 70 12.40 5.68 -5.13
C LEU A 70 13.61 6.03 -4.25
N ILE A 71 14.42 5.03 -3.88
CA ILE A 71 15.61 5.19 -3.02
C ILE A 71 16.64 6.15 -3.66
N LYS A 72 16.85 6.10 -4.97
CA LYS A 72 17.77 7.01 -5.68
C LYS A 72 17.30 8.46 -5.69
N GLY A 73 15.99 8.70 -5.68
CA GLY A 73 15.43 10.06 -5.62
C GLY A 73 15.35 10.61 -4.19
N GLY A 74 15.15 9.72 -3.21
CA GLY A 74 15.03 10.08 -1.80
C GLY A 74 13.85 11.02 -1.50
N ALA A 75 13.86 11.63 -0.31
CA ALA A 75 12.83 12.56 0.16
C ALA A 75 12.50 13.68 -0.84
N SER A 76 13.53 14.29 -1.46
CA SER A 76 13.37 15.47 -2.32
C SER A 76 12.59 15.22 -3.61
N LYS A 77 12.50 13.96 -4.05
CA LYS A 77 11.67 13.55 -5.20
C LYS A 77 10.37 12.84 -4.82
N LEU A 78 10.18 12.47 -3.55
CA LEU A 78 9.03 11.67 -3.14
C LEU A 78 7.78 12.52 -2.96
N GLN A 79 6.62 11.99 -3.33
CA GLN A 79 5.31 12.38 -2.83
C GLN A 79 4.44 11.14 -2.59
N ILE A 80 3.47 11.25 -1.69
CA ILE A 80 2.51 10.19 -1.38
C ILE A 80 1.13 10.59 -1.91
N ILE A 81 0.44 9.65 -2.56
CA ILE A 81 -0.95 9.80 -3.01
C ILE A 81 -1.73 8.61 -2.44
N THR A 82 -2.76 8.85 -1.63
CA THR A 82 -3.43 7.79 -0.87
C THR A 82 -4.94 8.01 -0.80
N ASP A 83 -5.74 6.94 -0.85
CA ASP A 83 -7.10 7.01 -0.27
C ASP A 83 -6.99 7.03 1.27
N PHE A 84 -8.12 7.14 1.94
CA PHE A 84 -8.25 7.14 3.38
C PHE A 84 -9.09 5.97 3.88
N ASP A 85 -10.36 5.90 3.49
CA ASP A 85 -11.24 4.83 3.96
C ASP A 85 -10.72 3.45 3.49
N MET A 86 -10.59 2.49 4.39
CA MET A 86 -10.12 1.11 4.12
C MET A 86 -8.66 0.99 3.59
N THR A 87 -7.93 2.11 3.46
CA THR A 87 -6.52 2.22 3.02
C THR A 87 -5.60 2.83 4.09
N ILE A 88 -6.12 3.81 4.85
CA ILE A 88 -5.51 4.46 6.03
C ILE A 88 -6.45 4.35 7.26
N SER A 89 -7.72 3.95 7.08
CA SER A 89 -8.61 3.46 8.13
C SER A 89 -8.81 1.94 7.97
N LYS A 90 -8.94 1.19 9.07
CA LYS A 90 -8.88 -0.30 9.02
C LYS A 90 -10.11 -0.83 8.29
N PHE A 91 -9.99 -1.99 7.66
CA PHE A 91 -11.18 -2.68 7.15
C PHE A 91 -11.89 -3.41 8.30
N ALA A 92 -11.17 -4.19 9.12
CA ALA A 92 -11.73 -4.89 10.26
C ALA A 92 -10.77 -4.99 11.46
N VAL A 93 -11.33 -5.08 12.66
CA VAL A 93 -10.60 -5.47 13.87
C VAL A 93 -11.38 -6.59 14.56
N ASN A 94 -10.69 -7.67 14.96
CA ASN A 94 -11.32 -8.83 15.61
C ASN A 94 -12.53 -9.41 14.84
N GLY A 95 -12.46 -9.40 13.50
CA GLY A 95 -13.53 -9.87 12.59
C GLY A 95 -14.74 -8.92 12.48
N LYS A 96 -14.72 -7.77 13.16
CA LYS A 96 -15.74 -6.73 13.14
C LYS A 96 -15.34 -5.62 12.15
N ARG A 97 -16.18 -5.32 11.14
CA ARG A 97 -15.87 -4.28 10.14
C ARG A 97 -15.84 -2.89 10.79
N CYS A 98 -14.80 -2.12 10.49
CA CYS A 98 -14.64 -0.74 10.95
C CYS A 98 -15.48 0.23 10.09
N PRO A 99 -15.88 1.39 10.65
CA PRO A 99 -16.67 2.37 9.89
C PRO A 99 -15.80 3.15 8.90
N THR A 100 -16.34 3.40 7.70
CA THR A 100 -15.86 4.48 6.82
C THR A 100 -16.21 5.86 7.40
N CYS A 101 -15.66 6.94 6.85
CA CYS A 101 -16.03 8.32 7.19
C CYS A 101 -17.54 8.56 7.11
N HIS A 102 -18.22 8.00 6.09
CA HIS A 102 -19.68 8.02 5.98
C HIS A 102 -20.37 7.28 7.13
N ASN A 103 -19.89 6.09 7.47
CA ASN A 103 -20.49 5.29 8.55
C ASN A 103 -20.31 5.91 9.94
N ILE A 104 -19.34 6.81 10.16
CA ILE A 104 -19.25 7.57 11.41
C ILE A 104 -20.46 8.49 11.57
N ILE A 105 -20.92 9.13 10.49
CA ILE A 105 -22.13 9.95 10.50
C ILE A 105 -23.40 9.09 10.56
N ASP A 106 -23.52 8.03 9.74
CA ASP A 106 -24.70 7.15 9.71
C ASP A 106 -25.10 6.63 11.11
N ASN A 107 -24.09 6.33 11.92
CA ASN A 107 -24.24 5.76 13.25
C ASN A 107 -24.26 6.82 14.37
N CYS A 108 -24.08 8.11 14.06
CA CYS A 108 -24.03 9.19 15.04
C CYS A 108 -25.38 9.39 15.77
N LYS A 109 -25.32 9.81 17.04
CA LYS A 109 -26.50 10.10 17.88
C LYS A 109 -27.40 11.23 17.34
N LEU A 110 -26.88 12.06 16.44
CA LEU A 110 -27.62 13.13 15.76
C LEU A 110 -28.49 12.65 14.59
N VAL A 111 -28.26 11.42 14.08
CA VAL A 111 -29.08 10.81 13.04
C VAL A 111 -30.25 10.07 13.68
N THR A 112 -31.49 10.47 13.34
CA THR A 112 -32.71 9.85 13.87
C THR A 112 -32.84 8.38 13.45
N GLU A 113 -33.57 7.56 14.22
CA GLU A 113 -33.77 6.14 13.88
C GLU A 113 -34.36 5.98 12.47
N GLU A 114 -35.38 6.76 12.12
CA GLU A 114 -36.01 6.72 10.79
C GLU A 114 -35.02 7.08 9.67
N CYS A 115 -34.15 8.08 9.90
CA CYS A 115 -33.10 8.44 8.96
C CYS A 115 -32.06 7.31 8.85
N ARG A 116 -31.67 6.71 9.97
CA ARG A 116 -30.75 5.56 10.00
C ARG A 116 -31.31 4.36 9.27
N GLN A 117 -32.60 4.05 9.39
CA GLN A 117 -33.24 2.99 8.62
C GLN A 117 -33.24 3.30 7.11
N LYS A 118 -33.43 4.56 6.70
CA LYS A 118 -33.32 4.97 5.27
C LYS A 118 -31.88 4.90 4.76
N LEU A 119 -30.90 5.33 5.55
CA LEU A 119 -29.47 5.19 5.24
C LEU A 119 -29.05 3.71 5.17
N LEU A 120 -29.56 2.87 6.08
CA LEU A 120 -29.40 1.41 6.02
C LEU A 120 -30.07 0.80 4.79
N GLN A 121 -31.22 1.29 4.32
CA GLN A 121 -31.83 0.82 3.07
C GLN A 121 -31.04 1.25 1.83
N LEU A 122 -30.54 2.49 1.79
CA LEU A 122 -29.63 2.96 0.75
C LEU A 122 -28.33 2.14 0.76
N LYS A 123 -27.79 1.88 1.95
CA LYS A 123 -26.70 0.92 2.17
C LYS A 123 -27.11 -0.44 1.59
N HIS A 124 -28.12 -1.14 2.07
CA HIS A 124 -28.55 -2.43 1.50
C HIS A 124 -28.83 -2.46 -0.02
N LYS A 125 -29.03 -1.32 -0.70
CA LYS A 125 -29.11 -1.21 -2.16
C LYS A 125 -27.74 -1.10 -2.85
N TYR A 126 -26.81 -0.30 -2.34
CA TYR A 126 -25.49 -0.06 -2.96
C TYR A 126 -24.36 -0.93 -2.36
N TYR A 127 -24.53 -1.35 -1.10
CA TYR A 127 -23.61 -2.09 -0.26
C TYR A 127 -23.52 -3.62 -0.48
N PRO A 128 -24.40 -4.31 -1.23
CA PRO A 128 -24.09 -5.64 -1.76
C PRO A 128 -22.84 -5.66 -2.66
N ILE A 129 -22.34 -4.47 -3.03
CA ILE A 129 -21.07 -4.25 -3.72
C ILE A 129 -19.89 -4.11 -2.70
N GLU A 130 -20.17 -3.95 -1.39
CA GLU A 130 -19.19 -3.47 -0.37
C GLU A 130 -19.22 -4.04 1.10
N ILE A 131 -20.33 -4.59 1.68
CA ILE A 131 -20.54 -5.45 2.94
C ILE A 131 -19.68 -5.25 4.24
N ASP A 132 -20.12 -5.34 5.52
CA ASP A 132 -21.34 -5.78 6.27
C ASP A 132 -21.71 -4.80 7.46
N PRO A 133 -22.97 -4.72 7.99
CA PRO A 133 -23.42 -3.62 8.87
C PRO A 133 -23.48 -3.81 10.42
N HIS A 134 -23.28 -4.99 11.03
CA HIS A 134 -23.89 -5.31 12.35
C HIS A 134 -23.22 -4.81 13.67
N LEU A 135 -22.96 -3.50 13.88
CA LEU A 135 -22.25 -2.99 15.09
C LEU A 135 -22.72 -1.64 15.65
N THR A 136 -22.65 -1.46 16.98
CA THR A 136 -23.01 -0.21 17.69
C THR A 136 -21.85 0.81 17.78
N MET A 137 -22.13 2.08 18.10
CA MET A 137 -21.09 3.14 18.15
C MET A 137 -20.10 3.01 19.31
N GLU A 138 -20.59 2.64 20.49
CA GLU A 138 -19.77 2.54 21.69
C GLU A 138 -18.76 1.38 21.59
N GLU A 139 -19.10 0.36 20.79
CA GLU A 139 -18.19 -0.71 20.37
C GLU A 139 -17.23 -0.31 19.23
N LYS A 140 -17.55 0.71 18.42
CA LYS A 140 -16.75 1.12 17.24
C LYS A 140 -15.61 2.05 17.59
N PHE A 141 -15.80 2.95 18.56
CA PHE A 141 -14.85 4.02 18.87
C PHE A 141 -13.41 3.53 19.15
N PRO A 142 -13.16 2.44 19.90
CA PRO A 142 -11.79 1.93 20.12
C PRO A 142 -11.12 1.43 18.83
N PHE A 143 -11.89 0.92 17.87
CA PHE A 143 -11.38 0.40 16.60
C PHE A 143 -11.17 1.48 15.54
N MET A 144 -11.58 2.73 15.82
CA MET A 144 -11.41 3.87 14.90
C MET A 144 -10.03 4.54 15.02
N VAL A 145 -9.22 4.23 16.04
CA VAL A 145 -8.02 5.01 16.40
C VAL A 145 -6.72 4.20 16.39
N GLU A 146 -6.76 2.86 16.45
CA GLU A 146 -5.53 2.04 16.55
C GLU A 146 -5.14 1.41 15.21
N TRP A 147 -4.40 2.17 14.39
CA TRP A 147 -3.56 1.62 13.32
C TRP A 147 -2.20 1.18 13.87
N GLU A 148 -1.65 0.09 13.35
CA GLU A 148 -0.24 -0.25 13.63
C GLU A 148 0.65 0.43 12.59
N GLY A 149 1.41 1.43 13.05
CA GLY A 149 2.41 2.13 12.24
C GLY A 149 1.96 3.40 11.52
N TYR A 150 0.75 3.92 11.74
CA TYR A 150 0.31 5.19 11.12
C TYR A 150 1.07 6.42 11.65
N GLU A 151 1.34 6.50 12.95
CA GLU A 151 2.18 7.55 13.53
C GLU A 151 3.55 7.54 12.86
N GLN A 152 4.19 6.37 12.80
CA GLN A 152 5.47 6.19 12.09
C GLN A 152 5.39 6.63 10.61
N PHE A 153 4.29 6.35 9.92
CA PHE A 153 4.10 6.72 8.52
C PHE A 153 4.02 8.25 8.37
N PHE A 154 3.05 8.89 9.03
CA PHE A 154 2.82 10.33 8.91
C PHE A 154 3.96 11.16 9.50
N ASP A 155 4.49 10.80 10.66
CA ASP A 155 5.57 11.54 11.32
C ASP A 155 6.87 11.46 10.52
N ARG A 156 7.21 10.30 9.95
CA ARG A 156 8.39 10.17 9.09
C ARG A 156 8.25 11.02 7.83
N LEU A 157 7.09 11.01 7.20
CA LEU A 157 6.81 11.82 6.02
C LEU A 157 6.90 13.32 6.35
N HIS A 158 6.36 13.73 7.51
CA HIS A 158 6.46 15.10 8.00
C HIS A 158 7.90 15.53 8.31
N GLN A 159 8.67 14.70 9.03
CA GLN A 159 10.09 14.94 9.36
C GLN A 159 10.96 15.20 8.13
N HIS A 160 10.63 14.57 6.99
CA HIS A 160 11.36 14.72 5.72
C HIS A 160 10.67 15.69 4.75
N ASN A 161 9.60 16.38 5.19
CA ASN A 161 8.77 17.30 4.42
C ASN A 161 8.27 16.69 3.08
N VAL A 162 7.94 15.40 3.08
CA VAL A 162 7.38 14.70 1.93
C VAL A 162 5.89 15.09 1.79
N PRO A 163 5.45 15.62 0.63
CA PRO A 163 4.05 15.95 0.41
C PRO A 163 3.16 14.71 0.47
N VAL A 164 2.02 14.79 1.16
CA VAL A 164 1.03 13.73 1.26
C VAL A 164 -0.31 14.25 0.75
N PHE A 165 -0.81 13.67 -0.33
CA PHE A 165 -2.11 13.98 -0.91
C PHE A 165 -3.10 12.87 -0.56
N ILE A 166 -3.97 13.12 0.43
CA ILE A 166 -5.04 12.22 0.81
C ILE A 166 -6.26 12.54 -0.04
N PHE A 167 -6.66 11.62 -0.91
CA PHE A 167 -7.70 11.82 -1.90
C PHE A 167 -8.81 10.78 -1.74
N SER A 168 -9.86 11.17 -1.01
CA SER A 168 -10.90 10.26 -0.58
C SER A 168 -12.26 10.53 -1.23
N ALA A 169 -13.03 9.47 -1.43
CA ALA A 169 -14.45 9.53 -1.73
C ALA A 169 -15.32 9.60 -0.44
N GLY A 170 -14.70 9.64 0.74
CA GLY A 170 -15.36 9.76 2.04
C GLY A 170 -15.92 11.15 2.33
N LEU A 171 -15.98 11.50 3.62
CA LEU A 171 -16.41 12.82 4.13
C LEU A 171 -15.19 13.59 4.62
N GLY A 172 -14.90 14.74 4.03
CA GLY A 172 -13.67 15.50 4.28
C GLY A 172 -13.51 15.97 5.73
N ASP A 173 -14.55 16.58 6.29
CA ASP A 173 -14.56 17.12 7.65
C ASP A 173 -14.36 16.02 8.71
N VAL A 174 -14.91 14.82 8.45
CA VAL A 174 -14.76 13.64 9.32
C VAL A 174 -13.35 13.07 9.23
N LEU A 175 -12.82 12.92 8.01
CA LEU A 175 -11.45 12.48 7.76
C LEU A 175 -10.45 13.38 8.49
N GLU A 176 -10.57 14.70 8.30
CA GLU A 176 -9.71 15.68 8.97
C GLU A 176 -9.78 15.59 10.49
N GLU A 177 -10.96 15.38 11.06
CA GLU A 177 -11.13 15.26 12.51
C GLU A 177 -10.48 13.97 13.05
N ILE A 178 -10.54 12.85 12.32
CA ILE A 178 -9.83 11.62 12.69
C ILE A 178 -8.32 11.88 12.75
N ILE A 179 -7.71 12.34 11.65
CA ILE A 179 -6.24 12.56 11.62
C ILE A 179 -5.77 13.66 12.58
N ARG A 180 -6.65 14.61 12.91
CA ARG A 180 -6.41 15.66 13.92
C ARG A 180 -6.44 15.10 15.34
N GLN A 181 -7.45 14.30 15.71
CA GLN A 181 -7.54 13.65 17.02
C GLN A 181 -6.42 12.62 17.23
N SER A 182 -6.03 11.91 16.17
CA SER A 182 -4.88 11.00 16.15
C SER A 182 -3.52 11.71 16.11
N GLY A 183 -3.45 13.05 16.17
CA GLY A 183 -2.20 13.81 16.29
C GLY A 183 -1.31 13.85 15.05
N VAL A 184 -1.78 13.33 13.91
CA VAL A 184 -1.00 13.13 12.68
C VAL A 184 -1.36 14.08 11.54
N TYR A 185 -2.27 15.04 11.74
CA TYR A 185 -2.61 16.05 10.71
C TYR A 185 -1.50 17.11 10.57
N HIS A 186 -0.42 16.72 9.92
CA HIS A 186 0.77 17.55 9.73
C HIS A 186 0.67 18.54 8.55
N PRO A 187 1.40 19.67 8.55
CA PRO A 187 1.34 20.69 7.48
C PRO A 187 1.70 20.24 6.06
N ASN A 188 2.36 19.09 5.90
CA ASN A 188 2.68 18.49 4.59
C ASN A 188 1.51 17.64 4.01
N ILE A 189 0.40 17.54 4.73
CA ILE A 189 -0.79 16.78 4.32
C ILE A 189 -1.80 17.72 3.64
N LYS A 190 -2.19 17.37 2.42
CA LYS A 190 -3.29 17.98 1.68
C LYS A 190 -4.44 16.98 1.57
N VAL A 191 -5.59 17.31 2.15
CA VAL A 191 -6.83 16.55 1.98
C VAL A 191 -7.65 17.09 0.80
N VAL A 192 -8.17 16.17 -0.02
CA VAL A 192 -9.20 16.38 -1.05
C VAL A 192 -10.26 15.29 -0.87
N SER A 193 -11.50 15.71 -0.60
CA SER A 193 -12.62 14.81 -0.24
C SER A 193 -13.94 15.58 -0.37
N ASN A 194 -15.08 14.92 -0.13
CA ASN A 194 -16.38 15.57 -0.10
C ASN A 194 -16.55 16.37 1.21
N PHE A 195 -16.24 17.65 1.18
CA PHE A 195 -16.42 18.55 2.33
C PHE A 195 -17.86 19.03 2.44
N MET A 196 -18.38 19.01 3.66
CA MET A 196 -19.72 19.45 4.02
C MET A 196 -19.89 20.96 3.82
N ASP A 197 -21.09 21.35 3.40
CA ASP A 197 -21.51 22.75 3.34
C ASP A 197 -22.56 23.04 4.41
N PHE A 198 -22.23 24.00 5.29
CA PHE A 198 -23.04 24.37 6.46
C PHE A 198 -23.56 25.79 6.29
N ASP A 199 -24.78 26.03 6.77
CA ASP A 199 -25.34 27.38 6.80
C ASP A 199 -24.89 28.22 8.01
N ASP A 200 -25.36 29.46 8.09
CA ASP A 200 -25.05 30.41 9.17
C ASP A 200 -25.44 29.92 10.57
N ASN A 201 -26.27 28.87 10.68
CA ASN A 201 -26.67 28.24 11.94
C ASN A 201 -25.88 26.94 12.23
N GLY A 202 -24.90 26.58 11.38
CA GLY A 202 -24.14 25.34 11.47
C GLY A 202 -24.91 24.11 11.01
N ILE A 203 -25.99 24.25 10.24
CA ILE A 203 -26.78 23.12 9.74
C ILE A 203 -26.26 22.69 8.36
N LEU A 204 -26.00 21.38 8.20
CA LEU A 204 -25.61 20.76 6.94
C LEU A 204 -26.68 20.99 5.87
N ARG A 205 -26.33 21.68 4.78
CA ARG A 205 -27.21 21.91 3.61
C ARG A 205 -26.78 21.17 2.36
N GLY A 206 -25.52 20.74 2.26
CA GLY A 206 -25.02 20.04 1.08
C GLY A 206 -23.53 19.70 1.18
N PHE A 207 -22.90 19.60 0.01
CA PHE A 207 -21.46 19.34 -0.13
C PHE A 207 -20.85 20.38 -1.07
N LYS A 208 -19.60 20.76 -0.78
CA LYS A 208 -18.84 21.76 -1.52
C LYS A 208 -18.21 21.16 -2.77
N GLY A 209 -18.25 21.90 -3.87
CA GLY A 209 -17.63 21.50 -5.13
C GLY A 209 -18.39 20.39 -5.85
N GLU A 210 -17.67 19.56 -6.59
CA GLU A 210 -18.22 18.40 -7.30
C GLU A 210 -17.99 17.11 -6.52
N LEU A 211 -18.98 16.20 -6.57
CA LEU A 211 -18.94 14.91 -5.89
C LEU A 211 -17.72 14.07 -6.33
N ILE A 212 -16.94 13.63 -5.35
CA ILE A 212 -15.90 12.60 -5.51
C ILE A 212 -16.52 11.26 -5.10
N HIS A 213 -16.49 10.29 -6.00
CA HIS A 213 -16.87 8.90 -5.75
C HIS A 213 -15.79 7.96 -6.28
N VAL A 214 -15.87 6.67 -5.91
CA VAL A 214 -14.86 5.63 -6.19
C VAL A 214 -14.45 5.55 -7.68
N TYR A 215 -15.28 6.00 -8.63
CA TYR A 215 -15.03 5.85 -10.07
C TYR A 215 -14.67 7.15 -10.81
N ASN A 216 -14.64 8.32 -10.15
CA ASN A 216 -14.29 9.60 -10.79
C ASN A 216 -13.04 10.28 -10.18
N LYS A 217 -12.20 9.52 -9.47
CA LYS A 217 -10.95 10.04 -8.92
C LYS A 217 -10.03 10.61 -10.01
N HIS A 218 -10.03 10.04 -11.22
CA HIS A 218 -9.41 10.63 -12.42
C HIS A 218 -9.74 12.13 -12.58
N ASP A 219 -11.04 12.47 -12.64
CA ASP A 219 -11.50 13.85 -12.85
C ASP A 219 -11.11 14.77 -11.68
N GLY A 220 -11.12 14.25 -10.45
CA GLY A 220 -10.66 14.99 -9.28
C GLY A 220 -9.14 15.21 -9.27
N ALA A 221 -8.34 14.24 -9.74
CA ALA A 221 -6.89 14.38 -9.87
C ALA A 221 -6.54 15.48 -10.88
N LEU A 222 -7.19 15.49 -12.05
CA LEU A 222 -7.00 16.52 -13.08
C LEU A 222 -7.40 17.93 -12.61
N ARG A 223 -8.41 18.06 -11.75
CA ARG A 223 -8.80 19.33 -11.12
C ARG A 223 -7.79 19.86 -10.09
N ASN A 224 -6.92 19.00 -9.56
CA ASN A 224 -5.85 19.38 -8.62
C ASN A 224 -4.49 19.61 -9.32
N THR A 225 -4.48 19.84 -10.63
CA THR A 225 -3.25 20.08 -11.40
C THR A 225 -2.42 21.27 -10.91
N GLU A 226 -3.00 22.32 -10.32
CA GLU A 226 -2.20 23.41 -9.72
C GLU A 226 -1.40 22.97 -8.47
N TYR A 227 -1.92 22.02 -7.69
CA TYR A 227 -1.17 21.40 -6.59
C TYR A 227 -0.03 20.54 -7.14
N PHE A 228 -0.31 19.67 -8.11
CA PHE A 228 0.71 18.80 -8.69
C PHE A 228 1.78 19.56 -9.51
N LYS A 229 1.45 20.72 -10.10
CA LYS A 229 2.43 21.63 -10.74
C LYS A 229 3.43 22.22 -9.75
N GLN A 230 3.02 22.48 -8.50
CA GLN A 230 3.92 22.93 -7.44
C GLN A 230 4.87 21.81 -7.01
N LEU A 231 4.44 20.55 -7.15
CA LEU A 231 5.20 19.34 -6.85
C LEU A 231 5.82 18.67 -8.10
N ARG A 232 6.07 19.43 -9.17
CA ARG A 232 6.57 18.91 -10.46
C ARG A 232 7.93 18.19 -10.38
N ASP A 233 8.71 18.50 -9.34
CA ASP A 233 10.04 17.96 -9.08
C ASP A 233 9.95 16.66 -8.21
N ASN A 234 8.79 16.42 -7.59
CA ASN A 234 8.45 15.21 -6.82
C ASN A 234 8.00 14.06 -7.75
N GLY A 235 8.83 13.71 -8.74
CA GLY A 235 8.49 12.69 -9.75
C GLY A 235 8.44 11.24 -9.26
N ASN A 236 8.75 10.96 -7.98
CA ASN A 236 8.65 9.64 -7.38
C ASN A 236 7.38 9.56 -6.53
N ILE A 237 6.49 8.62 -6.84
CA ILE A 237 5.18 8.47 -6.18
C ILE A 237 5.08 7.10 -5.50
N ILE A 238 4.60 7.08 -4.26
CA ILE A 238 3.96 5.89 -3.68
C ILE A 238 2.46 6.14 -3.68
N LEU A 239 1.71 5.28 -4.35
CA LEU A 239 0.26 5.31 -4.43
C LEU A 239 -0.32 4.18 -3.58
N LEU A 240 -1.20 4.53 -2.63
CA LEU A 240 -1.91 3.57 -1.77
C LEU A 240 -3.43 3.65 -2.04
N GLY A 241 -4.10 2.50 -2.13
CA GLY A 241 -5.56 2.43 -2.30
C GLY A 241 -6.09 1.02 -2.07
N ASP A 242 -7.39 0.87 -1.83
CA ASP A 242 -8.06 -0.43 -1.65
C ASP A 242 -9.01 -0.77 -2.81
N SER A 243 -9.32 0.18 -3.69
CA SER A 243 -10.22 0.01 -4.83
C SER A 243 -9.49 0.04 -6.18
N MET A 244 -10.19 -0.34 -7.24
CA MET A 244 -9.66 -0.17 -8.62
C MET A 244 -9.70 1.29 -9.10
N GLY A 245 -10.46 2.17 -8.44
CA GLY A 245 -10.54 3.58 -8.81
C GLY A 245 -9.31 4.38 -8.41
N ASP A 246 -8.66 3.97 -7.32
CA ASP A 246 -7.51 4.66 -6.72
C ASP A 246 -6.28 4.68 -7.62
N LEU A 247 -6.20 3.73 -8.54
CA LEU A 247 -5.17 3.65 -9.57
C LEU A 247 -5.06 4.91 -10.45
N SER A 248 -6.10 5.75 -10.48
CA SER A 248 -6.21 7.02 -11.21
C SER A 248 -5.88 8.27 -10.37
N MET A 249 -5.62 8.15 -9.07
CA MET A 249 -5.37 9.31 -8.18
C MET A 249 -4.09 10.09 -8.55
N ALA A 250 -3.16 9.45 -9.26
CA ALA A 250 -1.92 10.09 -9.74
C ALA A 250 -2.05 10.71 -11.14
N ASP A 251 -3.20 10.66 -11.80
CA ASP A 251 -3.35 11.09 -13.21
C ASP A 251 -3.17 12.61 -13.39
N GLY A 252 -3.23 13.39 -12.30
CA GLY A 252 -2.92 14.82 -12.28
C GLY A 252 -1.42 15.15 -12.16
N VAL A 253 -0.55 14.16 -11.94
CA VAL A 253 0.90 14.37 -11.75
C VAL A 253 1.60 14.61 -13.10
N PRO A 254 2.28 15.75 -13.31
CA PRO A 254 2.78 16.12 -14.64
C PRO A 254 4.00 15.31 -15.11
N ASN A 255 4.87 14.91 -14.17
CA ASN A 255 6.10 14.16 -14.46
C ASN A 255 6.19 12.97 -13.50
N VAL A 256 6.12 11.75 -14.02
CA VAL A 256 6.30 10.52 -13.23
C VAL A 256 7.62 9.86 -13.64
N GLU A 257 8.60 9.87 -12.74
CA GLU A 257 9.87 9.11 -12.88
C GLU A 257 9.68 7.67 -12.42
N ASN A 258 9.09 7.47 -11.23
CA ASN A 258 8.79 6.16 -10.67
C ASN A 258 7.44 6.24 -9.93
N ILE A 259 6.58 5.24 -10.12
CA ILE A 259 5.35 5.09 -9.33
C ILE A 259 5.26 3.66 -8.82
N LEU A 260 5.09 3.50 -7.51
CA LEU A 260 4.81 2.22 -6.86
C LEU A 260 3.35 2.22 -6.41
N LYS A 261 2.53 1.30 -6.93
CA LYS A 261 1.13 1.17 -6.54
C LYS A 261 0.99 0.00 -5.56
N ILE A 262 0.48 0.28 -4.36
CA ILE A 262 0.21 -0.70 -3.30
C ILE A 262 -1.30 -0.78 -3.07
N GLY A 263 -1.87 -1.97 -3.28
CA GLY A 263 -3.31 -2.22 -3.24
C GLY A 263 -3.73 -3.03 -2.02
N PHE A 264 -4.58 -2.48 -1.15
CA PHE A 264 -5.16 -3.22 -0.01
C PHE A 264 -6.36 -4.04 -0.48
N LEU A 265 -6.24 -5.36 -0.51
CA LEU A 265 -7.33 -6.27 -0.91
C LEU A 265 -8.00 -6.87 0.31
N ASN A 266 -9.01 -6.15 0.81
CA ASN A 266 -9.65 -6.44 2.09
C ASN A 266 -10.81 -7.46 1.99
N ASP A 267 -11.54 -7.47 0.86
CA ASP A 267 -12.72 -8.33 0.66
C ASP A 267 -12.79 -8.94 -0.76
N LYS A 268 -13.56 -10.03 -0.90
CA LYS A 268 -13.74 -10.84 -2.12
C LYS A 268 -12.41 -11.26 -2.76
N VAL A 269 -11.46 -11.65 -1.92
CA VAL A 269 -10.08 -11.99 -2.30
C VAL A 269 -10.03 -12.98 -3.46
N GLU A 270 -10.78 -14.09 -3.39
CA GLU A 270 -10.80 -15.12 -4.44
C GLU A 270 -11.29 -14.59 -5.80
N GLU A 271 -12.24 -13.65 -5.79
CA GLU A 271 -12.80 -13.04 -7.01
C GLU A 271 -11.89 -11.93 -7.59
N ARG A 272 -11.13 -11.24 -6.72
CA ARG A 272 -10.49 -9.96 -7.05
C ARG A 272 -8.96 -10.01 -7.11
N LEU A 273 -8.31 -10.98 -6.47
CA LEU A 273 -6.85 -11.02 -6.32
C LEU A 273 -6.11 -10.95 -7.65
N ASP A 274 -6.55 -11.72 -8.65
CA ASP A 274 -5.90 -11.75 -9.96
C ASP A 274 -5.96 -10.38 -10.66
N LYS A 275 -7.12 -9.70 -10.60
CA LYS A 275 -7.32 -8.35 -11.14
C LYS A 275 -6.50 -7.30 -10.39
N TYR A 276 -6.39 -7.40 -9.06
CA TYR A 276 -5.55 -6.50 -8.26
C TYR A 276 -4.07 -6.71 -8.61
N MET A 277 -3.63 -7.95 -8.76
CA MET A 277 -2.25 -8.32 -9.13
C MET A 277 -1.84 -7.87 -10.54
N ASP A 278 -2.79 -7.69 -11.46
CA ASP A 278 -2.52 -7.09 -12.78
C ASP A 278 -2.42 -5.56 -12.75
N SER A 279 -2.91 -4.91 -11.68
CA SER A 279 -3.16 -3.46 -11.65
C SER A 279 -2.33 -2.70 -10.62
N TYR A 280 -1.99 -3.37 -9.50
CA TYR A 280 -1.12 -2.91 -8.43
C TYR A 280 0.22 -3.66 -8.50
N ASP A 281 1.33 -2.97 -8.21
CA ASP A 281 2.65 -3.61 -8.20
C ASP A 281 2.83 -4.52 -6.96
N ILE A 282 2.24 -4.12 -5.83
CA ILE A 282 2.15 -4.89 -4.57
C ILE A 282 0.67 -4.96 -4.16
N VAL A 283 0.18 -6.15 -3.81
CA VAL A 283 -1.16 -6.36 -3.23
C VAL A 283 -1.01 -6.88 -1.81
N LEU A 284 -1.69 -6.21 -0.86
CA LEU A 284 -1.74 -6.56 0.55
C LEU A 284 -3.11 -7.17 0.86
N VAL A 285 -3.17 -8.50 0.94
CA VAL A 285 -4.41 -9.26 1.16
C VAL A 285 -4.73 -9.30 2.65
N LYS A 286 -5.83 -8.64 3.05
CA LYS A 286 -6.31 -8.56 4.45
C LYS A 286 -5.21 -8.15 5.44
N ASP A 287 -4.36 -7.21 5.04
CA ASP A 287 -3.33 -6.63 5.90
C ASP A 287 -3.83 -5.30 6.49
N GLU A 288 -3.93 -5.25 7.81
CA GLU A 288 -4.45 -4.09 8.56
C GLU A 288 -3.29 -3.20 9.09
N THR A 289 -2.13 -3.23 8.43
CA THR A 289 -0.88 -2.56 8.86
C THR A 289 -0.24 -1.70 7.75
N LEU A 290 0.53 -0.68 8.14
CA LEU A 290 1.41 0.07 7.23
C LEU A 290 2.85 -0.46 7.20
N GLU A 291 3.11 -1.70 7.67
CA GLU A 291 4.47 -2.22 7.77
C GLU A 291 5.22 -2.25 6.42
N VAL A 292 4.56 -2.65 5.33
CA VAL A 292 5.18 -2.70 4.00
C VAL A 292 5.49 -1.28 3.47
N PRO A 293 4.52 -0.33 3.44
CA PRO A 293 4.81 1.08 3.17
C PRO A 293 5.92 1.68 4.06
N ASN A 294 5.87 1.46 5.38
CA ASN A 294 6.88 1.98 6.32
C ASN A 294 8.27 1.37 6.10
N ALA A 295 8.35 0.09 5.74
CA ALA A 295 9.63 -0.55 5.41
C ALA A 295 10.22 0.02 4.11
N ILE A 296 9.40 0.34 3.10
CA ILE A 296 9.85 1.03 1.89
C ILE A 296 10.33 2.44 2.25
N LEU A 297 9.54 3.22 2.99
CA LEU A 297 9.92 4.56 3.46
C LEU A 297 11.22 4.54 4.28
N GLN A 298 11.46 3.51 5.09
CA GLN A 298 12.71 3.30 5.84
C GLN A 298 13.97 3.11 4.96
N LYS A 299 13.81 2.79 3.67
CA LYS A 299 14.90 2.71 2.70
C LYS A 299 15.05 3.97 1.85
N VAL A 300 13.96 4.73 1.67
CA VAL A 300 13.89 5.93 0.82
C VAL A 300 14.24 7.21 1.57
N LEU A 301 13.97 7.26 2.88
CA LEU A 301 14.13 8.41 3.77
C LEU A 301 15.23 8.15 4.80
#